data_AF-A0AAC9CZS9-F1
#
_entry.id   AF-A0AAC9CZS9-F1
#
_cell.length_a   1.000
_cell.length_b   1.000
_cell.length_c   1.000
_cell.angle_alpha   90.00
_cell.angle_beta   90.00
_cell.angle_gamma   90.00
#
_symmetry.space_group_name_H-M   'P 1'
#
loop_
_entity.id
_entity.type
_entity.pdbx_description
1 polymer ?
#
loop_
_entity_poly.entity_id
_entity_poly.type
_entity_poly.pdbx_seq_one_letter_code
_entity_poly.pdbx_strand_id
1 'polypeptide(L)'
;MLKRNLLSFVLFLVLFQNIEAKDIEITIPNCKEKEVHQKVQFKSRYKRFFFRKTNDKKVKRIDEIIDEKGEILIKAVMKSTETGDEYLFRKFHRLLIVDKEIHEVICIVGKESGKVIVYNFCGEKVKEFSLNSEELFEKYKF
;
A
#
# COMPACT_ATOMS: atom_id res chain seq x y z
N MET A 1 -33.59 -26.22 52.50
CA MET A 1 -33.11 -26.38 51.11
C MET A 1 -32.51 -25.10 50.47
N LEU A 2 -32.46 -23.94 51.16
CA LEU A 2 -32.04 -22.67 50.53
C LEU A 2 -30.52 -22.38 50.53
N LYS A 3 -29.71 -23.03 51.38
CA LYS A 3 -28.29 -22.69 51.56
C LYS A 3 -27.33 -23.34 50.55
N ARG A 4 -27.74 -24.43 49.89
CA ARG A 4 -26.85 -25.24 49.04
C ARG A 4 -26.73 -24.72 47.60
N ASN A 5 -27.72 -23.95 47.14
CA ASN A 5 -27.71 -23.32 45.81
C ASN A 5 -26.96 -21.98 45.79
N LEU A 6 -26.77 -21.33 46.94
CA LEU A 6 -26.02 -20.08 47.01
C LEU A 6 -24.52 -20.30 46.74
N LEU A 7 -23.96 -21.43 47.21
CA LEU A 7 -22.54 -21.73 47.05
C LEU A 7 -22.16 -21.96 45.58
N SER A 8 -23.00 -22.67 44.83
CA SER A 8 -22.80 -22.87 43.38
C SER A 8 -22.94 -21.57 42.58
N PHE A 9 -23.81 -20.66 43.01
CA PHE A 9 -23.98 -19.37 42.36
C PHE A 9 -22.79 -18.42 42.64
N VAL A 10 -22.26 -18.45 43.86
CA VAL A 10 -21.05 -17.69 44.23
C VAL A 10 -19.82 -18.23 43.51
N LEU A 11 -19.65 -19.56 43.39
CA LEU A 11 -18.54 -20.14 42.60
C LEU A 11 -18.61 -19.75 41.12
N PHE A 12 -19.82 -19.65 40.56
CA PHE A 12 -20.00 -19.20 39.18
C PHE A 12 -19.62 -17.72 39.02
N LEU A 13 -19.96 -16.85 39.97
CA LEU A 13 -19.56 -15.43 39.98
C LEU A 13 -18.04 -15.23 40.12
N VAL A 14 -17.35 -16.06 40.93
CA VAL A 14 -15.90 -15.97 41.13
C VAL A 14 -15.11 -16.40 39.88
N LEU A 15 -15.67 -17.30 39.06
CA LEU A 15 -15.05 -17.72 37.79
C LEU A 15 -15.11 -16.63 36.71
N PHE A 16 -16.12 -15.75 36.72
CA PHE A 16 -16.21 -14.62 35.80
C PHE A 16 -15.38 -13.39 36.23
N GLN A 17 -14.98 -13.30 37.50
CA GLN A 17 -14.15 -12.19 37.98
C GLN A 17 -12.65 -12.35 37.67
N ASN A 18 -12.21 -13.53 37.23
CA ASN A 18 -10.80 -13.80 36.86
C ASN A 18 -10.55 -13.80 35.35
N ILE A 19 -11.52 -13.37 34.54
CA ILE A 19 -11.20 -12.88 33.20
C ILE A 19 -10.70 -11.45 33.41
N GLU A 20 -9.49 -11.36 33.97
CA GLU A 20 -8.63 -10.20 33.80
C GLU A 20 -8.62 -9.96 32.29
N ALA A 21 -9.37 -8.95 31.86
CA ALA A 21 -9.05 -8.27 30.63
C ALA A 21 -7.63 -7.79 30.87
N LYS A 22 -6.65 -8.61 30.47
CA LYS A 22 -5.34 -8.09 30.12
C LYS A 22 -5.69 -6.97 29.16
N ASP A 23 -5.55 -5.74 29.65
CA ASP A 23 -5.48 -4.58 28.80
C ASP A 23 -4.39 -4.97 27.80
N ILE A 24 -4.84 -5.39 26.62
CA ILE A 24 -3.99 -5.40 25.46
C ILE A 24 -3.72 -3.92 25.32
N GLU A 25 -2.59 -3.47 25.86
CA GLU A 25 -1.97 -2.24 25.42
C GLU A 25 -1.79 -2.44 23.92
N ILE A 26 -2.81 -2.06 23.17
CA ILE A 26 -2.69 -1.76 21.76
C ILE A 26 -1.81 -0.52 21.80
N THR A 27 -0.50 -0.71 21.87
CA THR A 27 0.46 0.30 21.49
C THR A 27 0.09 0.65 20.07
N ILE A 28 -0.76 1.67 19.91
CA ILE A 28 -1.04 2.29 18.62
C ILE A 28 0.34 2.73 18.16
N PRO A 29 0.91 2.12 17.11
CA PRO A 29 2.25 2.47 16.70
C PRO A 29 2.26 3.96 16.40
N ASN A 30 3.23 4.69 16.93
CA ASN A 30 3.38 6.11 16.67
C ASN A 30 3.85 6.28 15.21
N CYS A 31 2.92 6.16 14.28
CA CYS A 31 3.17 6.13 12.84
C CYS A 31 3.81 7.43 12.34
N LYS A 32 3.74 8.53 13.12
CA LYS A 32 4.30 9.83 12.77
C LYS A 32 5.83 9.90 12.85
N GLU A 33 6.46 8.95 13.56
CA GLU A 33 7.91 8.93 13.81
C GLU A 33 8.65 7.85 13.01
N LYS A 34 7.93 6.99 12.27
CA LYS A 34 8.55 5.97 11.43
C LYS A 34 9.34 6.61 10.30
N GLU A 35 10.48 5.99 9.96
CA GLU A 35 11.26 6.37 8.81
C GLU A 35 10.90 5.44 7.65
N VAL A 36 10.53 6.04 6.51
CA VAL A 36 10.18 5.27 5.31
C VAL A 36 11.01 5.73 4.13
N HIS A 37 11.37 4.77 3.27
CA HIS A 37 12.19 5.02 2.09
C HIS A 37 11.47 4.55 0.84
N GLN A 38 11.67 5.30 -0.25
CA GLN A 38 11.20 4.90 -1.56
C GLN A 38 12.26 4.09 -2.31
N LYS A 39 11.87 2.93 -2.83
CA LYS A 39 12.68 2.07 -3.68
C LYS A 39 12.01 1.90 -5.05
N VAL A 40 12.76 2.14 -6.12
CA VAL A 40 12.28 1.99 -7.50
C VAL A 40 13.11 0.94 -8.22
N GLN A 41 12.46 -0.02 -8.88
CA GLN A 41 13.11 -1.10 -9.63
C GLN A 41 12.54 -1.23 -11.04
N PHE A 42 13.41 -1.51 -12.01
CA PHE A 42 13.03 -1.79 -13.40
C PHE A 42 13.39 -3.22 -13.77
N LYS A 43 12.45 -3.95 -14.37
CA LYS A 43 12.64 -5.30 -14.91
C LYS A 43 12.20 -5.32 -16.37
N SER A 44 13.07 -5.79 -17.26
CA SER A 44 12.77 -5.91 -18.69
C SER A 44 12.79 -7.37 -19.13
N ARG A 45 11.87 -7.75 -20.02
CA ARG A 45 11.84 -9.08 -20.65
C ARG A 45 11.51 -8.96 -22.13
N TYR A 46 12.33 -9.59 -22.98
CA TYR A 46 12.08 -9.68 -24.42
C TYR A 46 10.85 -10.56 -24.70
N LYS A 47 10.02 -10.15 -25.66
CA LYS A 47 9.00 -11.03 -26.23
C LYS A 47 9.65 -12.08 -27.13
N ARG A 48 8.96 -13.22 -27.26
CA ARG A 48 9.39 -14.33 -28.13
C ARG A 48 8.26 -14.66 -29.09
N PHE A 49 8.62 -14.90 -30.34
CA PHE A 49 7.73 -15.42 -31.38
C PHE A 49 8.35 -16.69 -31.94
N PHE A 50 7.66 -17.82 -31.88
CA PHE A 50 8.18 -19.16 -32.24
C PHE A 50 9.65 -19.37 -31.79
N PHE A 51 9.91 -19.15 -30.49
CA PHE A 51 11.25 -19.30 -29.87
C PHE A 51 12.33 -18.29 -30.29
N ARG A 52 12.10 -17.46 -31.31
CA ARG A 52 12.99 -16.34 -31.68
C ARG A 52 12.69 -15.11 -30.82
N LYS A 53 13.73 -14.47 -30.28
CA LYS A 53 13.59 -13.18 -29.59
C LYS A 53 13.18 -12.11 -30.60
N THR A 54 12.14 -11.34 -30.30
CA THR A 54 11.76 -10.15 -31.08
C THR A 54 12.41 -8.91 -30.46
N ASN A 55 12.43 -7.79 -31.19
CA ASN A 55 12.90 -6.51 -30.64
C ASN A 55 11.94 -5.94 -29.60
N ASP A 56 10.65 -6.28 -29.68
CA ASP A 56 9.65 -5.96 -28.66
C ASP A 56 10.07 -6.44 -27.27
N LYS A 57 9.90 -5.55 -26.29
CA LYS A 57 10.13 -5.84 -24.88
C LYS A 57 8.85 -5.61 -24.07
N LYS A 58 8.87 -6.08 -22.82
CA LYS A 58 7.92 -5.72 -21.78
C LYS A 58 8.74 -5.21 -20.61
N VAL A 59 8.48 -3.99 -20.19
CA VAL A 59 9.11 -3.39 -19.02
C VAL A 59 8.12 -3.31 -17.89
N LYS A 60 8.60 -3.67 -16.70
CA LYS A 60 7.89 -3.56 -15.44
C LYS A 60 8.67 -2.62 -14.54
N ARG A 61 8.03 -1.53 -14.11
CA ARG A 61 8.53 -0.69 -13.02
C ARG A 61 7.80 -1.08 -11.73
N ILE A 62 8.55 -1.17 -10.64
CA ILE A 62 8.06 -1.53 -9.32
C ILE A 62 8.51 -0.42 -8.38
N ASP A 63 7.55 0.29 -7.81
CA ASP A 63 7.76 1.30 -6.78
C ASP A 63 7.34 0.68 -5.45
N GLU A 64 8.21 0.74 -4.46
CA GLU A 64 8.00 0.20 -3.11
C GLU A 64 8.28 1.31 -2.10
N ILE A 65 7.41 1.45 -1.11
CA ILE A 65 7.74 2.17 0.13
C ILE A 65 8.08 1.12 1.17
N ILE A 66 9.28 1.23 1.74
CA ILE A 66 9.82 0.33 2.75
C ILE A 66 10.04 1.07 4.05
N ASP A 67 9.95 0.36 5.18
CA ASP A 67 10.29 0.90 6.50
C ASP A 67 11.79 0.79 6.81
N GLU A 68 12.19 1.22 8.01
CA GLU A 68 13.56 1.14 8.50
C GLU A 68 14.14 -0.29 8.55
N LYS A 69 13.30 -1.32 8.60
CA LYS A 69 13.70 -2.74 8.59
C LYS A 69 13.75 -3.32 7.18
N GLY A 70 13.36 -2.55 6.17
CA GLY A 70 13.25 -2.98 4.78
C GLY A 70 11.97 -3.75 4.47
N GLU A 71 10.98 -3.77 5.36
CA GLU A 71 9.67 -4.36 5.11
C GLU A 71 8.88 -3.50 4.14
N ILE A 72 8.21 -4.12 3.16
CA ILE A 72 7.44 -3.40 2.15
C ILE A 72 6.07 -3.04 2.73
N LEU A 73 5.83 -1.75 2.92
CA LEU A 73 4.54 -1.22 3.38
C LEU A 73 3.55 -1.12 2.22
N ILE A 74 3.98 -0.52 1.11
CA ILE A 74 3.14 -0.29 -0.07
C ILE A 74 3.94 -0.59 -1.33
N LYS A 75 3.28 -1.17 -2.34
CA LYS A 75 3.88 -1.56 -3.61
C LYS A 75 3.00 -1.20 -4.79
N ALA A 76 3.52 -0.40 -5.70
CA ALA A 76 2.89 -0.09 -6.99
C ALA A 76 3.66 -0.77 -8.12
N VAL A 77 2.91 -1.32 -9.08
CA VAL A 77 3.48 -2.03 -10.22
C VAL A 77 2.91 -1.46 -11.51
N MET A 78 3.81 -0.96 -12.35
CA MET A 78 3.50 -0.44 -13.66
C MET A 78 4.08 -1.38 -14.73
N LYS A 79 3.28 -1.70 -15.75
CA LYS A 79 3.68 -2.56 -16.88
C LYS A 79 3.47 -1.80 -18.18
N SER A 80 4.45 -1.85 -19.07
CA SER A 80 4.32 -1.27 -20.40
C SER A 80 3.55 -2.21 -21.34
N THR A 81 2.97 -1.62 -22.38
CA THR A 81 2.41 -2.32 -23.55
C THR A 81 3.13 -1.80 -24.78
N GLU A 82 3.92 -2.63 -25.45
CA GLU A 82 4.87 -2.19 -26.49
C GLU A 82 4.76 -2.93 -27.81
N THR A 83 5.14 -2.20 -28.86
CA THR A 83 5.58 -2.64 -30.19
C THR A 83 6.72 -1.69 -30.61
N GLY A 84 7.93 -2.19 -30.89
CA GLY A 84 9.08 -1.34 -31.31
C GLY A 84 10.11 -0.98 -30.22
N ASP A 85 10.86 0.12 -30.42
CA ASP A 85 12.03 0.53 -29.61
C ASP A 85 11.68 1.47 -28.43
N GLU A 86 10.44 1.97 -28.36
CA GLU A 86 9.96 2.87 -27.31
C GLU A 86 9.02 2.16 -26.32
N TYR A 87 9.12 2.52 -25.04
CA TYR A 87 8.37 1.93 -23.94
C TYR A 87 7.26 2.88 -23.48
N LEU A 88 6.01 2.60 -23.86
CA LEU A 88 4.86 3.43 -23.46
C LEU A 88 4.08 2.81 -22.30
N PHE A 89 3.87 3.60 -21.26
CA PHE A 89 3.04 3.24 -20.11
C PHE A 89 1.66 3.91 -20.23
N ARG A 90 0.63 3.11 -20.55
CA ARG A 90 -0.75 3.62 -20.61
C ARG A 90 -1.32 4.00 -19.26
N LYS A 91 -0.82 3.38 -18.19
CA LYS A 91 -1.18 3.67 -16.81
C LYS A 91 0.08 4.09 -16.09
N PHE A 92 0.11 5.34 -15.64
CA PHE A 92 1.09 5.82 -14.69
C PHE A 92 0.63 5.47 -13.28
N HIS A 93 1.46 4.73 -12.55
CA HIS A 93 1.16 4.27 -11.18
C HIS A 93 2.43 4.42 -10.34
N ARG A 94 2.48 5.46 -9.51
CA ARG A 94 3.66 5.85 -8.73
C ARG A 94 3.35 5.91 -7.25
N LEU A 95 4.38 5.63 -6.45
CA LEU A 95 4.42 5.95 -5.02
C LEU A 95 5.41 7.09 -4.82
N LEU A 96 5.07 8.05 -3.96
CA LEU A 96 5.90 9.20 -3.63
C LEU A 96 5.75 9.50 -2.14
N ILE A 97 6.83 9.92 -1.50
CA ILE A 97 6.78 10.47 -0.14
C ILE A 97 6.61 11.99 -0.29
N VAL A 98 5.52 12.52 0.22
CA VAL A 98 5.22 13.96 0.22
C VAL A 98 5.03 14.38 1.66
N ASP A 99 5.95 15.22 2.16
CA ASP A 99 6.02 15.61 3.57
C ASP A 99 6.04 14.39 4.51
N LYS A 100 4.94 14.16 5.26
CA LYS A 100 4.77 13.03 6.18
C LYS A 100 3.69 12.04 5.73
N GLU A 101 3.41 12.01 4.44
CA GLU A 101 2.40 11.16 3.83
C GLU A 101 2.97 10.38 2.64
N ILE A 102 2.43 9.18 2.39
CA ILE A 102 2.73 8.40 1.20
C ILE A 102 1.60 8.62 0.20
N HIS A 103 1.93 9.10 -0.98
CA HIS A 103 0.99 9.35 -2.06
C HIS A 103 1.12 8.26 -3.13
N GLU A 104 0.06 7.49 -3.34
CA GLU A 104 -0.13 6.63 -4.49
C GLU A 104 -0.91 7.37 -5.57
N VAL A 105 -0.24 7.66 -6.67
CA VAL A 105 -0.80 8.44 -7.77
C VAL A 105 -1.01 7.51 -8.96
N ILE A 106 -2.26 7.49 -9.44
CA ILE A 106 -2.71 6.65 -10.54
C ILE A 106 -3.32 7.55 -11.62
N CYS A 107 -2.69 7.59 -12.79
CA CYS A 107 -3.21 8.30 -13.95
C CYS A 107 -3.21 7.36 -15.18
N ILE A 108 -4.22 7.47 -16.04
CA ILE A 108 -4.33 6.67 -17.28
C ILE A 108 -4.31 7.63 -18.46
N VAL A 109 -3.43 7.38 -19.42
CA VAL A 109 -3.33 8.16 -20.66
C VAL A 109 -4.69 8.19 -21.37
N GLY A 110 -5.13 9.38 -21.75
CA GLY A 110 -6.42 9.61 -22.41
C GLY A 110 -7.62 9.69 -21.46
N LYS A 111 -7.41 9.66 -20.13
CA LYS A 111 -8.45 10.04 -19.16
C LYS A 111 -8.21 11.48 -18.68
N GLU A 112 -9.31 12.21 -18.51
CA GLU A 112 -9.30 13.59 -17.99
C GLU A 112 -8.97 13.67 -16.50
N SER A 113 -9.18 12.58 -15.76
CA SER A 113 -8.88 12.52 -14.33
C SER A 113 -8.06 11.28 -13.96
N GLY A 114 -7.25 11.47 -12.93
CA GLY A 114 -6.58 10.41 -12.21
C GLY A 114 -6.99 10.39 -10.74
N LYS A 115 -6.35 9.50 -9.99
CA LYS A 115 -6.68 9.17 -8.61
C LYS A 115 -5.43 9.32 -7.75
N VAL A 116 -5.58 9.94 -6.59
CA VAL A 116 -4.56 9.99 -5.54
C VAL A 116 -5.12 9.28 -4.31
N ILE A 117 -4.37 8.31 -3.82
CA ILE A 117 -4.62 7.67 -2.53
C ILE A 117 -3.49 8.07 -1.61
N VAL A 118 -3.82 8.52 -0.41
CA VAL A 118 -2.82 8.95 0.56
C VAL A 118 -2.86 8.04 1.77
N TYR A 119 -1.68 7.63 2.19
CA TYR A 119 -1.44 6.73 3.30
C TYR A 119 -0.57 7.40 4.35
N ASN A 120 -0.73 6.99 5.61
CA ASN A 120 0.24 7.31 6.65
C ASN A 120 1.49 6.40 6.52
N PHE A 121 2.54 6.67 7.29
CA PHE A 121 3.78 5.88 7.26
C PHE A 121 3.66 4.48 7.87
N CYS A 122 2.48 4.10 8.38
CA CYS A 122 2.17 2.70 8.71
C CYS A 122 1.50 1.95 7.53
N GLY A 123 1.30 2.61 6.39
CA GLY A 123 0.66 2.02 5.22
C GLY A 123 -0.87 2.03 5.27
N GLU A 124 -1.47 2.71 6.26
CA GLU A 124 -2.92 2.81 6.39
C GLU A 124 -3.45 3.94 5.52
N LYS A 125 -4.52 3.66 4.77
CA LYS A 125 -5.16 4.64 3.89
C LYS A 125 -5.86 5.72 4.71
N VAL A 126 -5.49 6.98 4.49
CA VAL A 126 -6.04 8.16 5.18
C VAL A 126 -7.11 8.84 4.32
N LYS A 127 -6.82 9.07 3.04
CA LYS A 127 -7.72 9.79 2.12
C LYS A 127 -7.58 9.29 0.69
N GLU A 128 -8.63 9.51 -0.09
CA GLU A 128 -8.66 9.22 -1.51
C GLU A 128 -9.45 10.30 -2.22
N PHE A 129 -8.91 10.82 -3.32
CA PHE A 129 -9.56 11.83 -4.13
C PHE A 129 -9.13 11.72 -5.59
N SER A 130 -9.95 12.28 -6.47
CA SER A 130 -9.66 12.40 -7.89
C SER A 130 -9.22 13.81 -8.22
N LEU A 131 -8.26 13.94 -9.13
CA LEU A 131 -7.80 15.22 -9.67
C LEU A 131 -7.77 15.15 -11.19
N ASN A 132 -7.76 16.31 -11.83
CA ASN A 132 -7.49 16.40 -13.27
C ASN A 132 -6.10 15.79 -13.57
N SER A 133 -6.01 15.05 -14.67
CA SER A 133 -4.75 14.48 -15.14
C SER A 133 -3.66 15.53 -15.36
N GLU A 134 -4.00 16.72 -15.85
CA GLU A 134 -3.03 17.83 -16.02
C GLU A 134 -2.44 18.28 -14.68
N GLU A 135 -3.30 18.54 -13.69
CA GLU A 135 -2.87 18.89 -12.33
C GLU A 135 -1.99 17.79 -11.71
N LEU A 136 -2.30 16.51 -11.97
CA LEU A 136 -1.48 15.39 -11.51
C LEU A 136 -0.10 15.36 -12.18
N PHE A 137 -0.05 15.61 -13.48
CA PHE A 137 1.22 15.64 -14.23
C PHE A 137 2.12 16.78 -13.75
N GLU A 138 1.56 17.96 -13.50
CA GLU A 138 2.30 19.10 -12.97
C GLU A 138 2.77 18.87 -11.54
N LYS A 139 1.86 18.49 -10.63
CA LYS A 139 2.14 18.35 -9.20
C LYS A 139 3.15 17.24 -8.91
N TYR A 140 3.05 16.12 -9.61
CA TYR A 140 3.87 14.94 -9.35
C TYR A 140 5.00 14.73 -10.37
N LYS A 141 5.20 15.69 -11.29
CA LYS A 141 6.28 15.71 -12.29
C LYS A 141 6.44 14.36 -12.99
N PHE A 142 5.34 13.89 -13.57
CA PHE A 142 5.32 12.64 -14.32
C PHE A 142 6.18 12.70 -15.58
#